data_AF-A0A8D0HRW3-F1
#
_entry.id   AF-A0A8D0HRW3-F1
#
_cell.length_a   1.000
_cell.length_b   1.000
_cell.length_c   1.000
_cell.angle_alpha   90.00
_cell.angle_beta   90.00
_cell.angle_gamma   90.00
#
_symmetry.space_group_name_H-M   'P 1'
#
loop_
_entity.id
_entity.type
_entity.pdbx_description
1 polymer ?
#
loop_
_entity_poly.entity_id
_entity_poly.type
_entity_poly.pdbx_seq_one_letter_code
_entity_poly.pdbx_strand_id
1 'polypeptide(L)'
;MEPWKQCAHWLIQCKVLPLNHRVTWDTAQVFDLAQTLRDGVLLCQLLNNLRAHSINLKEINLRPQMSQFLCLKNIRTFLSTCCETFGMKKSELFEAFDLFDVRDFGKVM
;
A
#
# COMPACT_ATOMS: atom_id res chain seq x y z
N MET A 1 -2.13 -21.71 1.32
CA MET A 1 -1.71 -20.61 0.41
C MET A 1 -1.48 -19.40 1.29
N GLU A 2 -0.31 -18.78 1.23
CA GLU A 2 0.01 -17.64 2.11
C GLU A 2 -0.78 -16.40 1.68
N PRO A 3 -1.50 -15.70 2.59
CA PRO A 3 -2.34 -14.55 2.24
C PRO A 3 -1.59 -13.45 1.48
N TRP A 4 -0.31 -13.23 1.81
CA TRP A 4 0.52 -12.22 1.16
C TRP A 4 0.81 -12.51 -0.31
N LYS A 5 0.90 -13.79 -0.71
CA LYS A 5 1.04 -14.18 -2.13
C LYS A 5 -0.24 -13.85 -2.92
N GLN A 6 -1.41 -14.06 -2.32
CA GLN A 6 -2.69 -13.68 -2.93
C GLN A 6 -2.80 -12.17 -3.07
N CYS A 7 -2.42 -11.42 -2.03
CA CYS A 7 -2.36 -9.96 -2.07
C CYS A 7 -1.42 -9.46 -3.18
N ALA A 8 -0.23 -10.03 -3.32
CA ALA A 8 0.71 -9.68 -4.39
C ALA A 8 0.10 -9.90 -5.79
N HIS A 9 -0.59 -11.02 -6.01
CA HIS A 9 -1.29 -11.27 -7.28
C HIS A 9 -2.42 -10.28 -7.53
N TRP A 10 -3.21 -9.93 -6.50
CA TRP A 10 -4.27 -8.94 -6.62
C TRP A 10 -3.72 -7.54 -6.96
N LEU A 11 -2.61 -7.12 -6.36
CA LEU A 11 -1.95 -5.85 -6.69
C LEU A 11 -1.50 -5.78 -8.16
N ILE A 12 -1.10 -6.91 -8.75
CA ILE A 12 -0.77 -7.01 -10.18
C ILE A 12 -2.04 -6.88 -11.02
N GLN A 13 -3.14 -7.55 -10.64
CA GLN A 13 -4.43 -7.42 -11.32
C GLN A 13 -4.96 -5.98 -11.27
N CYS A 14 -4.75 -5.29 -10.16
CA CYS A 14 -5.04 -3.87 -9.99
C CYS A 14 -4.07 -2.94 -10.72
N LYS A 15 -3.09 -3.45 -11.48
CA LYS A 15 -2.10 -2.68 -12.25
C LYS A 15 -1.23 -1.77 -11.39
N VAL A 16 -1.01 -2.13 -10.12
CA VAL A 16 -0.12 -1.41 -9.18
C VAL A 16 1.30 -1.97 -9.26
N LEU A 17 1.43 -3.28 -9.48
CA LEU A 17 2.71 -3.96 -9.65
C LEU A 17 2.82 -4.58 -11.05
N PRO A 18 4.03 -4.61 -11.64
CA PRO A 18 4.26 -5.34 -12.88
C PRO A 18 4.21 -6.86 -12.65
N LEU A 19 3.86 -7.62 -13.68
CA LEU A 19 3.76 -9.09 -13.63
C LEU A 19 5.04 -9.79 -13.18
N ASN A 20 6.20 -9.23 -13.54
CA ASN A 20 7.53 -9.75 -13.21
C ASN A 20 8.16 -9.10 -11.97
N HIS A 21 7.36 -8.44 -11.12
CA HIS A 21 7.86 -7.81 -9.90
C HIS A 21 8.47 -8.84 -8.94
N ARG A 22 9.56 -8.50 -8.24
CA ARG A 22 10.30 -9.41 -7.34
C ARG A 22 9.43 -10.16 -6.32
N VAL A 23 8.28 -9.61 -5.90
CA VAL A 23 7.36 -10.24 -4.94
C VAL A 23 6.71 -11.51 -5.47
N THR A 24 6.73 -11.74 -6.78
CA THR A 24 6.21 -12.95 -7.42
C THR A 24 7.22 -14.08 -7.48
N TRP A 25 8.49 -13.83 -7.18
CA TRP A 25 9.53 -14.85 -7.23
C TRP A 25 9.34 -15.89 -6.12
N ASP A 26 9.81 -17.12 -6.36
CA ASP A 26 9.71 -18.22 -5.39
C ASP A 26 10.50 -17.95 -4.12
N THR A 27 11.57 -17.17 -4.21
CA THR A 27 12.41 -16.74 -3.07
C THR A 27 11.85 -15.53 -2.32
N ALA A 28 10.78 -14.91 -2.81
CA ALA A 28 10.22 -13.72 -2.18
C ALA A 28 9.59 -14.07 -0.84
N GLN A 29 9.70 -13.13 0.10
CA GLN A 29 9.12 -13.22 1.44
C GLN A 29 8.07 -12.13 1.63
N VAL A 30 7.23 -12.29 2.66
CA VAL A 30 6.26 -11.25 3.07
C VAL A 30 6.90 -9.88 3.28
N PHE A 31 8.16 -9.86 3.73
CA PHE A 31 8.93 -8.64 3.93
C PHE A 31 9.18 -7.87 2.61
N ASP A 32 9.37 -8.56 1.49
CA ASP A 32 9.57 -7.90 0.19
C ASP A 32 8.32 -7.12 -0.24
N LEU A 33 7.13 -7.70 0.00
CA LEU A 33 5.86 -7.04 -0.24
C LEU A 33 5.68 -5.85 0.71
N ALA A 34 5.96 -6.04 2.00
CA ALA A 34 5.89 -4.97 2.98
C ALA A 34 6.80 -3.78 2.59
N GLN A 35 8.06 -4.04 2.22
CA GLN A 35 8.98 -2.99 1.75
C GLN A 35 8.46 -2.29 0.50
N THR A 36 7.82 -3.01 -0.42
CA THR A 36 7.25 -2.44 -1.63
C THR A 36 6.06 -1.50 -1.37
N LEU A 37 5.28 -1.75 -0.32
CA LEU A 37 4.15 -0.88 0.06
C LEU A 37 4.52 0.20 1.09
N ARG A 38 5.69 0.08 1.72
CA ARG A 38 6.13 0.83 2.90
C ARG A 38 6.12 2.35 2.74
N ASP A 39 6.30 2.86 1.53
CA ASP A 39 6.36 4.30 1.27
C ASP A 39 4.98 4.93 0.99
N GLY A 40 3.93 4.11 0.95
CA GLY A 40 2.54 4.49 0.72
C GLY A 40 2.21 4.92 -0.71
N VAL A 41 3.18 5.01 -1.63
CA VAL A 41 2.93 5.50 -3.00
C VAL A 41 2.04 4.53 -3.76
N LEU A 42 2.38 3.24 -3.72
CA LEU A 42 1.62 2.19 -4.40
C LEU A 42 0.21 2.02 -3.83
N LEU A 43 0.03 2.21 -2.53
CA LEU A 43 -1.29 2.20 -1.90
C LEU A 43 -2.17 3.33 -2.41
N CYS A 44 -1.62 4.53 -2.57
CA CYS A 44 -2.37 5.65 -3.14
C CYS A 44 -2.72 5.42 -4.62
N GLN A 45 -1.80 4.82 -5.39
CA GLN A 45 -2.04 4.45 -6.79
C GLN A 45 -3.12 3.36 -6.91
N LEU A 46 -3.13 2.38 -6.00
CA LEU A 46 -4.15 1.34 -5.94
C LEU A 46 -5.56 1.95 -5.88
N LEU A 47 -5.81 2.90 -4.98
CA LEU A 47 -7.13 3.53 -4.86
C LEU A 47 -7.54 4.25 -6.15
N ASN A 48 -6.60 4.91 -6.82
CA ASN A 48 -6.87 5.55 -8.11
C ASN A 48 -7.17 4.56 -9.24
N ASN A 49 -6.58 3.36 -9.19
CA ASN A 49 -6.86 2.30 -10.16
C ASN A 49 -8.23 1.64 -9.90
N LEU A 50 -8.65 1.55 -8.65
CA LEU A 50 -9.98 1.03 -8.28
C LEU A 50 -11.09 2.04 -8.58
N ARG A 51 -10.83 3.32 -8.30
CA ARG A 51 -11.76 4.41 -8.60
C ARG A 51 -10.97 5.64 -9.03
N ALA A 52 -11.21 6.06 -10.26
CA ALA A 52 -10.55 7.24 -10.82
C ALA A 52 -10.74 8.47 -9.93
N HIS A 53 -9.67 9.26 -9.79
CA HIS A 53 -9.64 10.51 -9.03
C HIS A 53 -9.94 10.37 -7.52
N SER A 54 -9.70 9.19 -6.93
CA SER A 54 -9.81 9.02 -5.47
C SER A 54 -8.73 9.80 -4.71
N ILE A 55 -7.52 9.89 -5.25
CA ILE A 55 -6.40 10.64 -4.68
C ILE A 55 -5.80 11.55 -5.75
N ASN A 56 -5.65 12.82 -5.44
CA ASN A 56 -4.86 13.73 -6.25
C ASN A 56 -3.36 13.39 -6.08
N LEU A 57 -2.72 12.89 -7.14
CA LEU A 57 -1.31 12.49 -7.09
C LEU A 57 -0.35 13.65 -6.77
N LYS A 58 -0.80 14.91 -6.86
CA LYS A 58 -0.03 16.08 -6.42
C LYS A 58 0.05 16.22 -4.89
N GLU A 59 -0.82 15.54 -4.14
CA GLU A 59 -0.88 15.61 -2.68
C GLU A 59 0.04 14.58 -2.00
N ILE A 60 0.45 13.56 -2.75
CA ILE A 60 1.37 12.51 -2.29
C ILE A 60 2.79 12.77 -2.80
N ASN A 61 3.76 12.22 -2.09
CA ASN A 61 5.18 12.30 -2.46
C ASN A 61 5.56 11.06 -3.25
N LEU A 62 5.66 11.19 -4.59
CA LEU A 62 6.02 10.08 -5.49
C LEU A 62 7.47 9.59 -5.34
N ARG A 63 8.33 10.40 -4.74
CA ARG A 63 9.74 10.07 -4.48
C ARG A 63 10.08 10.42 -3.02
N PRO A 64 9.55 9.66 -2.05
CA PRO A 64 9.71 10.01 -0.64
C PRO A 64 11.14 9.76 -0.12
N GLN A 65 12.01 9.09 -0.89
CA GLN A 65 13.41 8.80 -0.53
C GLN A 65 13.55 8.14 0.86
N MET A 66 12.57 7.32 1.26
CA MET A 66 12.45 6.73 2.59
C MET A 66 12.42 7.74 3.75
N SER A 67 12.11 9.01 3.47
CA SER A 67 11.83 10.00 4.51
C SER A 67 10.60 9.58 5.29
N GLN A 68 10.78 9.40 6.61
CA GLN A 68 9.70 9.02 7.52
C GLN A 68 8.49 9.95 7.40
N PHE A 69 8.72 11.26 7.36
CA PHE A 69 7.65 12.24 7.27
C PHE A 69 6.86 12.09 5.96
N LEU A 70 7.55 11.90 4.83
CA LEU A 70 6.90 11.78 3.51
C LEU A 70 6.16 10.45 3.35
N CYS A 71 6.76 9.34 3.81
CA CYS A 71 6.13 8.01 3.77
C CYS A 71 4.87 7.99 4.65
N LEU A 72 4.96 8.47 5.89
CA LEU A 72 3.81 8.54 6.79
C LEU A 72 2.70 9.45 6.26
N LYS A 73 3.06 10.56 5.59
CA LYS A 73 2.07 11.41 4.92
C LYS A 73 1.32 10.63 3.85
N ASN A 74 2.03 9.92 2.96
CA ASN A 74 1.40 9.11 1.91
C ASN A 74 0.47 8.03 2.48
N ILE A 75 0.94 7.26 3.48
CA ILE A 75 0.14 6.21 4.12
C ILE A 75 -1.13 6.81 4.76
N ARG A 76 -1.01 7.94 5.46
CA ARG A 76 -2.18 8.62 6.05
C ARG A 76 -3.17 9.11 4.99
N THR A 77 -2.68 9.61 3.85
CA THR A 77 -3.55 9.98 2.72
C THR A 77 -4.34 8.78 2.20
N PHE A 78 -3.69 7.62 2.05
CA PHE A 78 -4.37 6.37 1.69
C PHE A 78 -5.47 6.01 2.70
N LEU A 79 -5.16 6.01 4.00
CA LEU A 79 -6.10 5.64 5.06
C LEU A 79 -7.31 6.61 5.14
N SER A 80 -7.06 7.91 5.00
CA SER A 80 -8.14 8.92 4.96
C SER A 80 -9.07 8.68 3.78
N THR A 81 -8.50 8.43 2.61
CA THR A 81 -9.26 8.19 1.38
C THR A 81 -10.10 6.90 1.47
N CYS A 82 -9.57 5.85 2.11
CA CYS A 82 -10.34 4.63 2.38
C CYS A 82 -11.61 4.91 3.19
N CYS A 83 -11.53 5.81 4.18
CA CYS A 83 -12.70 6.24 4.95
C CYS A 83 -13.65 7.11 4.10
N GLU A 84 -13.11 8.17 3.50
CA GLU A 84 -13.90 9.24 2.87
C GLU A 84 -14.53 8.82 1.54
N THR A 85 -13.79 8.06 0.73
CA THR A 85 -14.20 7.71 -0.64
C THR A 85 -14.73 6.29 -0.76
N PHE A 86 -14.21 5.36 0.05
CA PHE A 86 -14.58 3.94 0.03
C PHE A 86 -15.48 3.53 1.20
N GLY A 87 -15.72 4.42 2.18
CA GLY A 87 -16.66 4.18 3.27
C GLY A 87 -16.20 3.14 4.29
N MET A 88 -14.89 2.85 4.35
CA MET A 88 -14.34 1.87 5.29
C MET A 88 -14.38 2.39 6.73
N LYS A 89 -14.55 1.49 7.71
CA LYS A 89 -14.51 1.88 9.11
C LYS A 89 -13.07 2.03 9.57
N LYS A 90 -12.81 3.02 10.43
CA LYS A 90 -11.48 3.21 11.04
C LYS A 90 -10.97 1.97 11.80
N SER A 91 -11.87 1.16 12.35
CA SER A 91 -11.53 -0.08 13.06
C SER A 91 -11.03 -1.20 12.15
N GLU A 92 -11.27 -1.11 10.84
CA GLU A 92 -10.85 -2.08 9.82
C GLU A 92 -9.53 -1.65 9.15
N LEU A 93 -9.00 -0.48 9.52
CA LEU A 93 -7.78 0.08 8.97
C LEU A 93 -6.61 -0.11 9.95
N PHE A 94 -5.42 -0.36 9.38
CA PHE A 94 -4.17 -0.40 10.13
C PHE A 94 -3.69 1.01 10.52
N GLU A 95 -2.78 1.09 11.49
CA GLU A 95 -2.13 2.35 11.82
C GLU A 95 -0.95 2.63 10.89
N ALA A 96 -0.69 3.88 10.54
CA ALA A 96 0.36 4.22 9.57
C ALA A 96 1.75 3.65 9.92
N PHE A 97 2.04 3.51 11.21
CA PHE A 97 3.28 2.93 11.68
C PHE A 97 3.34 1.40 11.62
N ASP A 98 2.21 0.69 11.62
CA ASP A 98 2.16 -0.77 11.46
C ASP A 98 2.84 -1.17 10.14
N LEU A 99 2.60 -0.39 9.08
CA LEU A 99 3.24 -0.52 7.78
C LEU A 99 4.64 0.11 7.72
N PHE A 100 4.80 1.35 8.19
CA PHE A 100 6.07 2.07 8.03
C PHE A 100 7.23 1.41 8.80
N ASP A 101 7.00 0.90 10.01
CA ASP A 101 8.01 0.19 10.80
C ASP A 101 8.00 -1.32 10.54
N VAL A 102 7.03 -1.80 9.73
CA VAL A 102 6.79 -3.23 9.46
C VAL A 102 6.61 -4.03 10.77
N ARG A 103 5.87 -3.44 11.73
CA ARG A 103 5.61 -4.04 13.05
C ARG A 103 4.58 -5.15 12.98
N ASP A 104 3.53 -4.93 12.21
CA ASP A 104 2.41 -5.85 12.09
C ASP A 104 1.82 -5.76 10.68
N PHE A 105 2.53 -6.34 9.71
CA PHE A 105 2.07 -6.36 8.32
C PHE A 105 0.81 -7.23 8.14
N GLY A 106 0.49 -8.10 9.10
CA GLY A 106 -0.74 -8.90 9.09
C GLY A 106 -2.00 -8.04 9.11
N LYS A 107 -1.99 -6.91 9.82
CA LYS A 107 -3.09 -5.93 9.84
C LYS A 107 -3.26 -5.14 8.54
N VAL A 108 -2.21 -5.08 7.72
CA VAL A 108 -2.20 -4.35 6.45
C VAL A 108 -2.82 -5.19 5.33
N MET A 109 -2.85 -6.51 5.50
CA MET A 109 -3.40 -7.48 4.53
C MET A 109 -4.88 -7.73 4.73
#